data_AF-A0A2T4XER7-F1
#
_entry.id   AF-A0A2T4XER7-F1
#
_cell.length_a   1.000
_cell.length_b   1.000
_cell.length_c   1.000
_cell.angle_alpha   90.00
_cell.angle_beta   90.00
_cell.angle_gamma   90.00
#
_symmetry.space_group_name_H-M   'P 1'
#
loop_
_entity.id
_entity.type
_entity.pdbx_description
1 polymer ?
#
loop_
_entity_poly.entity_id
_entity_poly.type
_entity_poly.pdbx_seq_one_letter_code
_entity_poly.pdbx_strand_id
1 'polypeptide(L)'
;MNKIIPILWLVFTLGFGFSSITHAQDEPINVTFVVNTSTVADTLTENHVVQMRGVINGDDTGEINWGSTSKQATNVGGDYWELDLTLNPGDEVTYKFWVGSTTELGLGFDGGWETGDNNLYTVPTDASEDIRTDVIYYATPGQGRVAPFTYGASEEGEVALHFRVNVGNLIETNVLDTTNANHIVGVRGQINAETGVVAHKFVIDKGDEINWESTPDRFVNTPAADSTLRWVFFSDTPPPTGTVVTADVEFKVSVGLLEGLGYFNRAVGDFVAVPGGFNGWDTSTSMTYDEIEDVWKSTQEITGEVGSSVAYKYFINWDDSRFDPESPNYIPNLTANNGWEEPGSTGGA
;
A
#
# COMPACT_ATOMS: atom_id res chain seq x y z
N MET A 1 -83.75 -7.10 77.94
CA MET A 1 -82.41 -7.67 77.71
C MET A 1 -82.10 -7.56 76.23
N ASN A 2 -80.91 -7.04 75.92
CA ASN A 2 -80.47 -6.51 74.63
C ASN A 2 -80.04 -7.57 73.58
N LYS A 3 -79.93 -7.06 72.33
CA LYS A 3 -79.18 -7.52 71.13
C LYS A 3 -80.04 -8.32 70.13
N ILE A 4 -80.40 -7.87 68.91
CA ILE A 4 -79.73 -7.15 67.78
C ILE A 4 -78.65 -7.99 67.06
N ILE A 5 -79.06 -8.69 65.95
CA ILE A 5 -78.60 -8.75 64.51
C ILE A 5 -77.07 -8.85 64.23
N PRO A 6 -76.47 -9.58 63.21
CA PRO A 6 -76.85 -9.76 61.77
C PRO A 6 -76.61 -11.18 61.14
N ILE A 7 -77.29 -11.64 60.08
CA ILE A 7 -77.22 -11.32 58.62
C ILE A 7 -75.79 -11.28 58.03
N LEU A 8 -75.35 -12.42 57.49
CA LEU A 8 -74.08 -12.58 56.78
C LEU A 8 -74.22 -12.06 55.34
N TRP A 9 -73.42 -11.06 54.99
CA TRP A 9 -73.23 -10.54 53.64
C TRP A 9 -72.21 -11.41 52.88
N LEU A 10 -72.58 -11.88 51.69
CA LEU A 10 -71.67 -12.48 50.71
C LEU A 10 -71.09 -11.35 49.86
N VAL A 11 -69.82 -11.01 50.06
CA VAL A 11 -69.09 -10.05 49.22
C VAL A 11 -68.49 -10.80 48.03
N PHE A 12 -68.85 -10.38 46.82
CA PHE A 12 -68.28 -10.83 45.57
C PHE A 12 -67.00 -10.02 45.31
N THR A 13 -65.82 -10.63 45.47
CA THR A 13 -64.55 -9.97 45.19
C THR A 13 -64.29 -10.01 43.68
N LEU A 14 -64.40 -8.85 43.02
CA LEU A 14 -64.00 -8.66 41.63
C LEU A 14 -62.46 -8.68 41.57
N GLY A 15 -61.88 -9.74 41.01
CA GLY A 15 -60.45 -9.81 40.73
C GLY A 15 -60.11 -8.97 39.50
N PHE A 16 -59.45 -7.83 39.68
CA PHE A 16 -58.76 -7.13 38.60
C PHE A 16 -57.54 -7.95 38.20
N GLY A 17 -57.63 -8.65 37.07
CA GLY A 17 -56.47 -9.20 36.38
C GLY A 17 -55.64 -8.04 35.83
N PHE A 18 -54.50 -7.76 36.44
CA PHE A 18 -53.44 -7.02 35.78
C PHE A 18 -52.90 -7.90 34.66
N SER A 19 -53.33 -7.65 33.43
CA SER A 19 -52.62 -8.12 32.24
C SER A 19 -51.33 -7.32 32.16
N SER A 20 -50.25 -7.84 32.71
CA SER A 20 -48.91 -7.38 32.40
C SER A 20 -48.71 -7.66 30.91
N ILE A 21 -48.78 -6.63 30.08
CA ILE A 21 -48.19 -6.69 28.75
C ILE A 21 -46.68 -6.68 29.01
N THR A 22 -46.09 -7.85 29.15
CA THR A 22 -44.65 -8.01 28.91
C THR A 22 -44.48 -7.70 27.44
N HIS A 23 -44.08 -6.47 27.11
CA HIS A 23 -43.30 -6.28 25.90
C HIS A 23 -42.07 -7.14 26.13
N ALA A 24 -41.82 -8.10 25.24
CA ALA A 24 -40.49 -8.66 25.15
C ALA A 24 -39.58 -7.45 24.96
N GLN A 25 -38.73 -7.16 25.95
CA GLN A 25 -37.58 -6.33 25.70
C GLN A 25 -36.69 -7.25 24.89
N ASP A 26 -36.70 -7.09 23.57
CA ASP A 26 -35.88 -7.92 22.71
C ASP A 26 -34.43 -7.72 23.14
N GLU A 27 -33.74 -8.83 23.41
CA GLU A 27 -32.39 -8.81 23.95
C GLU A 27 -31.45 -8.07 22.97
N PRO A 28 -30.44 -7.35 23.47
CA PRO A 28 -29.46 -6.69 22.61
C PRO A 28 -28.80 -7.70 21.65
N ILE A 29 -28.63 -7.31 20.40
CA ILE A 29 -27.93 -8.08 19.36
C ILE A 29 -26.60 -7.42 19.02
N ASN A 30 -25.69 -8.18 18.42
CA ASN A 30 -24.48 -7.61 17.85
C ASN A 30 -24.72 -7.17 16.41
N VAL A 31 -24.40 -5.90 16.10
CA VAL A 31 -24.40 -5.38 14.73
C VAL A 31 -22.97 -5.13 14.29
N THR A 32 -22.47 -5.96 13.39
CA THR A 32 -21.14 -5.83 12.78
C THR A 32 -21.21 -4.91 11.58
N PHE A 33 -20.63 -3.71 11.72
CA PHE A 33 -20.41 -2.78 10.63
C PHE A 33 -19.14 -3.15 9.87
N VAL A 34 -19.25 -3.27 8.56
CA VAL A 34 -18.12 -3.54 7.66
C VAL A 34 -17.77 -2.27 6.91
N VAL A 35 -16.56 -1.73 7.13
CA VAL A 35 -16.07 -0.55 6.41
C VAL A 35 -14.86 -0.90 5.55
N ASN A 36 -14.86 -0.39 4.32
CA ASN A 36 -13.74 -0.50 3.40
C ASN A 36 -13.03 0.87 3.27
N THR A 37 -11.77 0.92 3.68
CA THR A 37 -10.93 2.14 3.67
C THR A 37 -10.12 2.33 2.39
N SER A 38 -10.44 1.60 1.31
CA SER A 38 -9.61 1.61 0.10
C SER A 38 -9.59 2.95 -0.64
N THR A 39 -10.57 3.81 -0.36
CA THR A 39 -10.70 5.18 -0.89
C THR A 39 -9.89 6.20 -0.10
N VAL A 40 -9.37 5.88 1.10
CA VAL A 40 -8.56 6.81 1.89
C VAL A 40 -7.30 7.16 1.10
N ALA A 41 -7.07 8.46 0.84
CA ALA A 41 -5.95 8.93 0.03
C ALA A 41 -4.57 8.67 0.66
N ASP A 42 -4.55 8.49 1.98
CA ASP A 42 -3.34 8.12 2.70
C ASP A 42 -3.32 6.61 2.94
N THR A 43 -2.10 6.11 2.89
CA THR A 43 -1.68 4.73 3.00
C THR A 43 -1.94 4.12 4.39
N LEU A 44 -3.22 3.88 4.68
CA LEU A 44 -3.67 3.29 5.93
C LEU A 44 -3.13 1.85 6.08
N THR A 45 -2.69 1.48 7.29
CA THR A 45 -2.14 0.15 7.58
C THR A 45 -2.90 -0.49 8.74
N GLU A 46 -2.71 -1.80 8.95
CA GLU A 46 -3.30 -2.53 10.09
C GLU A 46 -2.90 -1.96 11.47
N ASN A 47 -1.82 -1.18 11.55
CA ASN A 47 -1.36 -0.52 12.78
C ASN A 47 -1.99 0.86 12.99
N HIS A 48 -2.79 1.35 12.04
CA HIS A 48 -3.50 2.61 12.14
C HIS A 48 -4.89 2.43 12.76
N VAL A 49 -5.54 3.57 13.02
CA VAL A 49 -6.84 3.65 13.67
C VAL A 49 -7.92 3.83 12.61
N VAL A 50 -8.97 3.01 12.72
CA VAL A 50 -10.27 3.24 12.08
C VAL A 50 -11.32 3.23 13.19
N GLN A 51 -12.13 4.29 13.26
CA GLN A 51 -13.19 4.44 14.27
C GLN A 51 -14.52 4.71 13.59
N MET A 52 -15.58 4.18 14.18
CA MET A 52 -16.91 4.73 14.03
C MET A 52 -17.12 5.76 15.13
N ARG A 53 -17.35 7.02 14.76
CA ARG A 53 -17.64 8.11 15.70
C ARG A 53 -19.06 8.58 15.49
N GLY A 54 -19.84 8.68 16.56
CA GLY A 54 -21.28 8.87 16.42
C GLY A 54 -22.03 8.96 17.73
N VAL A 55 -23.34 8.72 17.66
CA VAL A 55 -24.26 8.59 18.78
C VAL A 55 -25.25 7.47 18.49
N ILE A 56 -25.58 6.68 19.50
CA ILE A 56 -26.66 5.69 19.48
C ILE A 56 -27.86 6.35 20.17
N ASN A 57 -28.95 6.52 19.44
CA ASN A 57 -30.23 7.01 19.96
C ASN A 57 -31.10 5.80 20.28
N GLY A 58 -31.13 5.42 21.57
CA GLY A 58 -31.74 4.19 22.07
C GLY A 58 -31.44 3.95 23.55
N ASP A 59 -31.55 2.70 24.02
CA ASP A 59 -31.05 2.29 25.34
C ASP A 59 -29.52 2.14 25.27
N ASP A 60 -28.84 3.29 25.34
CA ASP A 60 -27.42 3.50 25.02
C ASP A 60 -26.44 2.65 25.87
N THR A 61 -25.59 1.89 25.18
CA THR A 61 -24.47 1.11 25.74
C THR A 61 -23.18 1.93 25.85
N GLY A 62 -23.13 3.15 25.29
CA GLY A 62 -22.00 4.09 25.39
C GLY A 62 -20.77 3.69 24.58
N GLU A 63 -20.91 2.79 23.59
CA GLU A 63 -19.77 2.22 22.85
C GLU A 63 -19.11 3.22 21.88
N ILE A 64 -19.86 4.19 21.36
CA ILE A 64 -19.34 5.21 20.44
C ILE A 64 -19.65 6.62 20.92
N ASN A 65 -18.80 7.57 20.52
CA ASN A 65 -19.02 8.99 20.70
C ASN A 65 -18.37 9.78 19.54
N TRP A 66 -18.57 11.09 19.49
CA TRP A 66 -17.97 11.95 18.45
C TRP A 66 -16.48 12.25 18.66
N GLY A 67 -15.86 11.75 19.73
CA GLY A 67 -14.48 11.98 20.12
C GLY A 67 -13.56 10.78 19.91
N SER A 68 -12.32 10.92 20.40
CA SER A 68 -11.23 9.94 20.21
C SER A 68 -11.37 8.67 21.05
N THR A 69 -12.25 8.66 22.05
CA THR A 69 -12.52 7.49 22.89
C THR A 69 -13.56 6.53 22.29
N SER A 70 -14.06 6.83 21.09
CA SER A 70 -15.00 5.95 20.38
C SER A 70 -14.39 4.59 20.08
N LYS A 71 -15.22 3.55 19.94
CA LYS A 71 -14.78 2.21 19.61
C LYS A 71 -14.00 2.17 18.29
N GLN A 72 -12.92 1.39 18.27
CA GLN A 72 -12.06 1.17 17.10
C GLN A 72 -12.51 -0.10 16.37
N ALA A 73 -12.47 -0.04 15.04
CA ALA A 73 -12.68 -1.19 14.18
C ALA A 73 -11.41 -2.07 14.17
N THR A 74 -11.59 -3.36 13.91
CA THR A 74 -10.50 -4.33 13.77
C THR A 74 -10.22 -4.57 12.30
N ASN A 75 -8.96 -4.51 11.86
CA ASN A 75 -8.60 -4.87 10.49
C ASN A 75 -8.79 -6.39 10.30
N VAL A 76 -9.53 -6.77 9.25
CA VAL A 76 -9.80 -8.19 8.92
C VAL A 76 -9.10 -8.62 7.63
N GLY A 77 -8.10 -7.84 7.19
CA GLY A 77 -7.33 -8.07 5.98
C GLY A 77 -7.62 -7.04 4.88
N GLY A 78 -6.58 -6.69 4.12
CA GLY A 78 -6.68 -5.66 3.09
C GLY A 78 -7.12 -4.31 3.67
N ASP A 79 -8.13 -3.70 3.05
CA ASP A 79 -8.78 -2.47 3.51
C ASP A 79 -10.08 -2.68 4.28
N TYR A 80 -10.38 -3.92 4.68
CA TYR A 80 -11.62 -4.24 5.37
C TYR A 80 -11.42 -4.13 6.88
N TRP A 81 -12.36 -3.47 7.52
CA TRP A 81 -12.41 -3.32 8.96
C TRP A 81 -13.81 -3.65 9.46
N GLU A 82 -13.86 -4.30 10.62
CA GLU A 82 -15.10 -4.68 11.27
C GLU A 82 -15.23 -4.01 12.63
N LEU A 83 -16.41 -3.47 12.90
CA LEU A 83 -16.76 -2.87 14.18
C LEU A 83 -18.10 -3.40 14.64
N ASP A 84 -18.07 -4.09 15.76
CA ASP A 84 -19.24 -4.62 16.45
C ASP A 84 -19.85 -3.55 17.35
N LEU A 85 -21.18 -3.38 17.32
CA LEU A 85 -21.93 -2.61 18.31
C LEU A 85 -23.01 -3.48 18.93
N THR A 86 -23.15 -3.44 20.25
CA THR A 86 -24.29 -4.05 20.95
C THR A 86 -25.47 -3.09 20.91
N LEU A 87 -26.53 -3.44 20.18
CA LEU A 87 -27.69 -2.59 19.94
C LEU A 87 -29.00 -3.34 20.18
N ASN A 88 -30.03 -2.64 20.63
CA ASN A 88 -31.38 -3.19 20.74
C ASN A 88 -32.13 -3.05 19.41
N PRO A 89 -33.08 -3.95 19.11
CA PRO A 89 -34.02 -3.76 18.01
C PRO A 89 -34.72 -2.39 18.08
N GLY A 90 -34.66 -1.63 16.99
CA GLY A 90 -35.19 -0.27 16.90
C GLY A 90 -34.22 0.86 17.25
N ASP A 91 -33.02 0.58 17.77
CA ASP A 91 -32.01 1.62 18.02
C ASP A 91 -31.59 2.31 16.71
N GLU A 92 -31.32 3.61 16.77
CA GLU A 92 -30.82 4.40 15.65
C GLU A 92 -29.37 4.87 15.90
N VAL A 93 -28.46 4.55 15.00
CA VAL A 93 -27.06 4.95 15.07
C VAL A 93 -26.79 6.07 14.05
N THR A 94 -26.43 7.25 14.54
CA THR A 94 -25.95 8.36 13.67
C THR A 94 -24.44 8.46 13.79
N TYR A 95 -23.70 8.28 12.70
CA TYR A 95 -22.24 8.13 12.77
C TYR A 95 -21.50 8.61 11.52
N LYS A 96 -20.18 8.77 11.66
CA LYS A 96 -19.22 8.89 10.57
C LYS A 96 -18.00 8.03 10.85
N PHE A 97 -17.31 7.62 9.79
CA PHE A 97 -16.00 7.00 9.91
C PHE A 97 -14.91 8.05 10.10
N TRP A 98 -13.94 7.71 10.94
CA TRP A 98 -12.74 8.49 11.16
C TRP A 98 -11.50 7.60 11.08
N VAL A 99 -10.43 8.09 10.47
CA VAL A 99 -9.16 7.37 10.31
C VAL A 99 -7.97 8.19 10.78
N GLY A 100 -6.97 7.53 11.37
CA GLY A 100 -5.80 8.21 11.94
C GLY A 100 -4.59 7.33 12.17
N SER A 101 -3.43 7.94 12.34
CA SER A 101 -2.21 7.24 12.78
C SER A 101 -2.27 6.92 14.27
N THR A 102 -3.04 7.72 15.02
CA THR A 102 -3.47 7.47 16.39
C THR A 102 -4.94 7.89 16.51
N THR A 103 -5.57 7.76 17.68
CA THR A 103 -6.95 8.25 17.90
C THR A 103 -7.05 9.78 17.90
N GLU A 104 -5.93 10.50 17.93
CA GLU A 104 -5.86 11.97 17.99
C GLU A 104 -5.32 12.59 16.69
N LEU A 105 -4.57 11.82 15.89
CA LEU A 105 -3.90 12.31 14.69
C LEU A 105 -4.53 11.69 13.44
N GLY A 106 -5.41 12.46 12.79
CA GLY A 106 -6.12 12.00 11.61
C GLY A 106 -5.25 11.86 10.36
N LEU A 107 -5.66 10.98 9.45
CA LEU A 107 -5.00 10.71 8.18
C LEU A 107 -5.94 10.99 6.99
N GLY A 108 -5.37 11.22 5.81
CA GLY A 108 -6.16 11.48 4.61
C GLY A 108 -6.89 12.83 4.66
N PHE A 109 -8.13 12.84 4.18
CA PHE A 109 -8.91 14.08 4.04
C PHE A 109 -9.48 14.56 5.39
N ASP A 110 -9.70 15.88 5.48
CA ASP A 110 -10.44 16.54 6.57
C ASP A 110 -9.99 16.11 7.99
N GLY A 111 -8.68 15.95 8.18
CA GLY A 111 -8.11 15.54 9.48
C GLY A 111 -8.62 14.18 9.96
N GLY A 112 -8.81 13.24 9.04
CA GLY A 112 -9.27 11.89 9.35
C GLY A 112 -10.76 11.66 9.19
N TRP A 113 -11.58 12.69 8.95
CA TRP A 113 -13.01 12.49 8.79
C TRP A 113 -13.39 12.08 7.37
N GLU A 114 -14.34 11.17 7.24
CA GLU A 114 -14.97 10.94 5.95
C GLU A 114 -15.77 12.19 5.54
N THR A 115 -16.00 12.38 4.24
CA THR A 115 -16.76 13.54 3.75
C THR A 115 -18.27 13.33 3.76
N GLY A 116 -19.03 14.41 3.56
CA GLY A 116 -20.49 14.37 3.49
C GLY A 116 -21.19 14.30 4.85
N ASP A 117 -22.51 14.11 4.79
CA ASP A 117 -23.40 14.05 5.95
C ASP A 117 -23.16 12.77 6.77
N ASN A 118 -23.65 12.79 8.01
CA ASN A 118 -23.63 11.61 8.88
C ASN A 118 -24.40 10.44 8.24
N ASN A 119 -23.87 9.23 8.42
CA ASN A 119 -24.62 8.00 8.19
C ASN A 119 -25.71 7.83 9.25
N LEU A 120 -26.77 7.12 8.87
CA LEU A 120 -27.84 6.67 9.75
C LEU A 120 -28.05 5.18 9.52
N TYR A 121 -28.07 4.41 10.59
CA TYR A 121 -28.46 3.00 10.58
C TYR A 121 -29.54 2.77 11.63
N THR A 122 -30.63 2.12 11.26
CA THR A 122 -31.71 1.75 12.18
C THR A 122 -31.73 0.23 12.31
N VAL A 123 -31.61 -0.28 13.53
CA VAL A 123 -31.75 -1.72 13.77
C VAL A 123 -33.20 -2.12 13.48
N PRO A 124 -33.46 -3.16 12.67
CA PRO A 124 -34.82 -3.65 12.46
C PRO A 124 -35.52 -3.93 13.79
N THR A 125 -36.75 -3.48 13.94
CA THR A 125 -37.50 -3.62 15.21
C THR A 125 -37.88 -5.05 15.54
N ASP A 126 -37.76 -5.97 14.59
CA ASP A 126 -38.01 -7.41 14.73
C ASP A 126 -36.71 -8.24 14.70
N ALA A 127 -35.55 -7.58 14.79
CA ALA A 127 -34.27 -8.27 14.82
C ALA A 127 -34.16 -9.16 16.07
N SER A 128 -33.75 -10.41 15.86
CA SER A 128 -33.61 -11.41 16.93
C SER A 128 -32.31 -12.21 16.83
N GLU A 129 -31.47 -11.88 15.84
CA GLU A 129 -30.16 -12.47 15.58
C GLU A 129 -29.17 -11.35 15.25
N ASP A 130 -27.88 -11.64 15.40
CA ASP A 130 -26.81 -10.71 15.06
C ASP A 130 -26.89 -10.30 13.58
N ILE A 131 -26.60 -9.03 13.31
CA ILE A 131 -26.66 -8.46 11.96
C ILE A 131 -25.26 -8.11 11.50
N ARG A 132 -24.97 -8.41 10.24
CA ARG A 132 -23.78 -7.91 9.55
C ARG A 132 -24.22 -6.98 8.43
N THR A 133 -23.70 -5.75 8.41
CA THR A 133 -24.05 -4.78 7.36
C THR A 133 -23.41 -5.15 6.02
N ASP A 134 -23.96 -4.61 4.94
CA ASP A 134 -23.23 -4.51 3.68
C ASP A 134 -21.95 -3.68 3.86
N VAL A 135 -21.02 -3.83 2.91
CA VAL A 135 -19.76 -3.07 2.91
C VAL A 135 -20.05 -1.58 2.69
N ILE A 136 -19.59 -0.76 3.64
CA ILE A 136 -19.67 0.69 3.54
C ILE A 136 -18.29 1.22 3.12
N TYR A 137 -18.24 1.98 2.04
CA TYR A 137 -16.99 2.61 1.60
C TYR A 137 -16.77 3.94 2.32
N TYR A 138 -15.54 4.17 2.76
CA TYR A 138 -15.15 5.43 3.37
C TYR A 138 -15.37 6.61 2.40
N ALA A 139 -16.11 7.65 2.81
CA ALA A 139 -16.48 8.74 1.92
C ALA A 139 -15.32 9.70 1.62
N THR A 140 -15.03 9.93 0.34
CA THR A 140 -14.01 10.91 -0.11
C THR A 140 -14.60 12.11 -0.84
N PRO A 141 -13.89 13.26 -0.86
CA PRO A 141 -14.34 14.44 -1.58
C PRO A 141 -14.64 14.12 -3.05
N GLY A 142 -15.84 14.47 -3.51
CA GLY A 142 -16.26 14.31 -4.91
C GLY A 142 -16.75 12.92 -5.32
N GLN A 143 -16.47 11.86 -4.54
CA GLN A 143 -16.97 10.50 -4.80
C GLN A 143 -18.02 10.04 -3.79
N GLY A 144 -17.94 10.48 -2.53
CA GLY A 144 -18.82 9.99 -1.47
C GLY A 144 -18.53 8.52 -1.12
N ARG A 145 -19.56 7.79 -0.66
CA ARG A 145 -19.46 6.40 -0.19
C ARG A 145 -19.60 5.39 -1.33
N VAL A 146 -18.76 5.54 -2.33
CA VAL A 146 -18.82 4.71 -3.54
C VAL A 146 -17.58 3.83 -3.58
N ALA A 147 -17.76 2.58 -4.02
CA ALA A 147 -16.66 1.70 -4.31
C ALA A 147 -15.68 2.40 -5.27
N PRO A 148 -14.37 2.45 -4.98
CA PRO A 148 -13.41 3.15 -5.85
C PRO A 148 -13.28 2.49 -7.22
N PHE A 149 -13.80 1.27 -7.36
CA PHE A 149 -13.87 0.52 -8.59
C PHE A 149 -15.23 -0.17 -8.65
N THR A 150 -15.87 -0.11 -9.81
CA THR A 150 -17.02 -0.92 -10.15
C THR A 150 -16.52 -1.99 -11.10
N TYR A 151 -16.25 -3.19 -10.59
CA TYR A 151 -16.07 -4.34 -11.47
C TYR A 151 -17.32 -5.18 -11.41
N GLY A 152 -17.89 -5.42 -12.60
CA GLY A 152 -18.81 -6.52 -12.78
C GLY A 152 -18.01 -7.80 -12.73
N ALA A 153 -18.01 -8.49 -11.58
CA ALA A 153 -18.21 -9.93 -11.63
C ALA A 153 -19.53 -10.11 -12.39
N SER A 154 -19.42 -10.21 -13.71
CA SER A 154 -20.59 -10.15 -14.60
C SER A 154 -21.37 -11.46 -14.56
N GLU A 155 -20.76 -12.48 -13.94
CA GLU A 155 -21.25 -13.83 -13.81
C GLU A 155 -21.02 -14.38 -12.39
N GLU A 156 -21.89 -15.29 -11.98
CA GLU A 156 -21.78 -16.02 -10.72
C GLU A 156 -20.48 -16.84 -10.70
N GLY A 157 -19.63 -16.62 -9.68
CA GLY A 157 -18.37 -17.33 -9.51
C GLY A 157 -17.11 -16.56 -9.92
N GLU A 158 -17.24 -15.33 -10.42
CA GLU A 158 -16.12 -14.41 -10.62
C GLU A 158 -15.84 -13.59 -9.35
N VAL A 159 -14.57 -13.32 -9.07
CA VAL A 159 -14.14 -12.37 -8.02
C VAL A 159 -13.15 -11.36 -8.60
N ALA A 160 -13.34 -10.10 -8.27
CA ALA A 160 -12.45 -9.00 -8.62
C ALA A 160 -11.39 -8.80 -7.53
N LEU A 161 -10.13 -8.66 -7.94
CA LEU A 161 -9.02 -8.32 -7.05
C LEU A 161 -8.44 -6.97 -7.44
N HIS A 162 -8.55 -6.00 -6.55
CA HIS A 162 -7.99 -4.67 -6.80
C HIS A 162 -6.61 -4.53 -6.15
N PHE A 163 -5.61 -4.32 -7.00
CA PHE A 163 -4.23 -4.09 -6.60
C PHE A 163 -3.99 -2.59 -6.38
N ARG A 164 -3.26 -2.24 -5.34
CA ARG A 164 -2.88 -0.86 -5.05
C ARG A 164 -1.41 -0.76 -4.74
N VAL A 165 -0.77 0.27 -5.28
CA VAL A 165 0.64 0.57 -5.06
C VAL A 165 0.80 2.07 -4.87
N ASN A 166 1.58 2.45 -3.86
CA ASN A 166 2.00 3.82 -3.65
C ASN A 166 3.27 4.07 -4.48
N VAL A 167 3.18 5.03 -5.39
CA VAL A 167 4.24 5.42 -6.32
C VAL A 167 4.85 6.79 -6.00
N GLY A 168 4.57 7.36 -4.81
CA GLY A 168 5.02 8.70 -4.44
C GLY A 168 6.54 8.87 -4.53
N ASN A 169 7.31 7.86 -4.15
CA ASN A 169 8.77 7.87 -4.33
C ASN A 169 9.18 8.09 -5.79
N LEU A 170 8.50 7.41 -6.73
CA LEU A 170 8.82 7.51 -8.15
C LEU A 170 8.49 8.90 -8.72
N ILE A 171 7.44 9.54 -8.20
CA ILE A 171 7.06 10.89 -8.60
C ILE A 171 8.10 11.88 -8.09
N GLU A 172 8.41 11.84 -6.79
CA GLU A 172 9.37 12.75 -6.16
C GLU A 172 10.79 12.63 -6.74
N THR A 173 11.17 11.44 -7.21
CA THR A 173 12.49 11.17 -7.83
C THR A 173 12.48 11.30 -9.36
N ASN A 174 11.44 11.87 -9.96
CA ASN A 174 11.27 12.04 -11.41
C ASN A 174 11.32 10.75 -12.25
N VAL A 175 11.16 9.58 -11.63
CA VAL A 175 11.07 8.30 -12.34
C VAL A 175 9.70 8.15 -13.01
N LEU A 176 8.63 8.65 -12.37
CA LEU A 176 7.26 8.62 -12.85
C LEU A 176 6.69 10.03 -13.05
N ASP A 177 6.62 10.47 -14.30
CA ASP A 177 5.82 11.64 -14.70
C ASP A 177 4.34 11.26 -14.87
N THR A 178 3.48 11.74 -13.97
CA THR A 178 2.02 11.49 -13.99
C THR A 178 1.25 12.31 -15.02
N THR A 179 1.91 13.29 -15.66
CA THR A 179 1.32 14.09 -16.74
C THR A 179 1.55 13.46 -18.12
N ASN A 180 2.49 12.51 -18.20
CA ASN A 180 2.77 11.76 -19.41
C ASN A 180 1.80 10.57 -19.54
N ALA A 181 0.95 10.59 -20.56
CA ALA A 181 -0.02 9.51 -20.80
C ALA A 181 0.62 8.14 -21.09
N ASN A 182 1.88 8.09 -21.48
CA ASN A 182 2.61 6.84 -21.72
C ASN A 182 3.19 6.24 -20.45
N HIS A 183 3.17 6.95 -19.31
CA HIS A 183 3.63 6.44 -18.03
C HIS A 183 2.48 5.80 -17.27
N ILE A 184 2.35 4.48 -17.40
CA ILE A 184 1.23 3.73 -16.86
C ILE A 184 1.71 2.86 -15.70
N VAL A 185 1.12 3.07 -14.52
CA VAL A 185 1.28 2.15 -13.39
C VAL A 185 0.44 0.91 -13.66
N GLY A 186 1.07 -0.26 -13.64
CA GLY A 186 0.42 -1.53 -13.92
C GLY A 186 0.74 -2.60 -12.88
N VAL A 187 -0.03 -3.68 -12.94
CA VAL A 187 0.26 -4.95 -12.28
C VAL A 187 0.38 -6.02 -13.35
N ARG A 188 1.40 -6.87 -13.25
CA ARG A 188 1.62 -8.02 -14.14
C ARG A 188 1.82 -9.27 -13.29
N GLY A 189 1.37 -10.41 -13.77
CA GLY A 189 1.40 -11.62 -12.95
C GLY A 189 0.78 -12.84 -13.62
N GLN A 190 0.67 -13.91 -12.84
CA GLN A 190 0.07 -15.18 -13.22
C GLN A 190 -0.79 -15.73 -12.09
N ILE A 191 -1.90 -16.37 -12.45
CA ILE A 191 -2.79 -17.07 -11.51
C ILE A 191 -2.54 -18.57 -11.66
N ASN A 192 -2.25 -19.25 -10.55
CA ASN A 192 -2.26 -20.69 -10.49
C ASN A 192 -3.70 -21.17 -10.28
N ALA A 193 -4.31 -21.71 -11.34
CA ALA A 193 -5.71 -22.14 -11.30
C ALA A 193 -5.98 -23.34 -10.37
N GLU A 194 -4.97 -24.14 -10.03
CA GLU A 194 -5.13 -25.30 -9.15
C GLU A 194 -5.13 -24.90 -7.67
N THR A 195 -4.32 -23.90 -7.30
CA THR A 195 -4.17 -23.46 -5.91
C THR A 195 -4.90 -22.16 -5.60
N GLY A 196 -5.34 -21.42 -6.62
CA GLY A 196 -5.88 -20.06 -6.47
C GLY A 196 -4.80 -19.03 -6.08
N VAL A 197 -3.51 -19.35 -6.20
CA VAL A 197 -2.44 -18.39 -5.86
C VAL A 197 -2.20 -17.45 -7.03
N VAL A 198 -2.28 -16.15 -6.78
CA VAL A 198 -1.95 -15.07 -7.71
C VAL A 198 -0.54 -14.56 -7.39
N ALA A 199 0.41 -14.84 -8.28
CA ALA A 199 1.74 -14.24 -8.26
C ALA A 199 1.73 -12.95 -9.09
N HIS A 200 2.24 -11.85 -8.54
CA HIS A 200 2.20 -10.55 -9.22
C HIS A 200 3.38 -9.65 -8.84
N LYS A 201 3.64 -8.68 -9.73
CA LYS A 201 4.54 -7.54 -9.51
C LYS A 201 3.97 -6.27 -10.11
N PHE A 202 4.35 -5.14 -9.53
CA PHE A 202 4.06 -3.82 -10.07
C PHE A 202 5.08 -3.42 -11.14
N VAL A 203 4.60 -2.68 -12.15
CA VAL A 203 5.41 -2.16 -13.25
C VAL A 203 5.06 -0.70 -13.53
N ILE A 204 6.02 0.04 -14.04
CA ILE A 204 5.78 1.29 -14.78
C ILE A 204 6.04 0.98 -16.25
N ASP A 205 4.98 0.97 -17.04
CA ASP A 205 5.08 0.89 -18.50
C ASP A 205 5.31 2.31 -19.03
N LYS A 206 6.40 2.53 -19.76
CA LYS A 206 6.76 3.82 -20.39
C LYS A 206 6.62 3.77 -21.91
N GLY A 207 5.98 2.74 -22.45
CA GLY A 207 5.83 2.49 -23.89
C GLY A 207 6.97 1.66 -24.46
N ASP A 208 8.18 2.21 -24.49
CA ASP A 208 9.38 1.54 -25.04
C ASP A 208 10.16 0.75 -23.98
N GLU A 209 9.90 1.01 -22.70
CA GLU A 209 10.56 0.38 -21.56
C GLU A 209 9.52 -0.03 -20.51
N ILE A 210 9.76 -1.16 -19.84
CA ILE A 210 8.96 -1.62 -18.71
C ILE A 210 9.87 -1.67 -17.47
N ASN A 211 9.60 -0.79 -16.52
CA ASN A 211 10.36 -0.71 -15.28
C ASN A 211 9.64 -1.56 -14.23
N TRP A 212 10.22 -2.71 -13.93
CA TRP A 212 9.70 -3.62 -12.91
C TRP A 212 10.06 -3.13 -11.51
N GLU A 213 9.20 -3.39 -10.53
CA GLU A 213 9.62 -3.24 -9.13
C GLU A 213 10.79 -4.17 -8.80
N SER A 214 11.69 -3.74 -7.92
CA SER A 214 12.94 -4.46 -7.62
C SER A 214 12.78 -5.57 -6.58
N THR A 215 11.59 -5.73 -5.99
CA THR A 215 11.27 -6.76 -5.00
C THR A 215 11.02 -8.11 -5.66
N PRO A 216 11.11 -9.24 -4.92
CA PRO A 216 10.62 -10.53 -5.40
C PRO A 216 9.12 -10.51 -5.75
N ASP A 217 8.64 -11.53 -6.46
CA ASP A 217 7.21 -11.69 -6.75
C ASP A 217 6.37 -11.68 -5.45
N ARG A 218 5.23 -11.00 -5.51
CA ARG A 218 4.24 -10.93 -4.43
C ARG A 218 3.16 -11.98 -4.66
N PHE A 219 2.62 -12.55 -3.59
CA PHE A 219 1.65 -13.63 -3.66
C PHE A 219 0.39 -13.29 -2.87
N VAL A 220 -0.76 -13.65 -3.42
CA VAL A 220 -2.06 -13.56 -2.72
C VAL A 220 -2.96 -14.70 -3.16
N ASN A 221 -3.76 -15.25 -2.23
CA ASN A 221 -4.77 -16.25 -2.57
C ASN A 221 -6.01 -15.57 -3.13
N THR A 222 -6.64 -16.17 -4.13
CA THR A 222 -7.93 -15.74 -4.65
C THR A 222 -8.94 -15.69 -3.50
N PRO A 223 -9.51 -14.51 -3.20
CA PRO A 223 -10.46 -14.35 -2.11
C PRO A 223 -11.81 -14.99 -2.45
N ALA A 224 -12.62 -15.26 -1.43
CA ALA A 224 -13.98 -15.80 -1.61
C ALA A 224 -14.98 -14.75 -2.13
N ALA A 225 -14.61 -13.47 -2.13
CA ALA A 225 -15.40 -12.35 -2.62
C ALA A 225 -14.47 -11.23 -3.12
N ASP A 226 -15.02 -10.28 -3.88
CA ASP A 226 -14.30 -9.10 -4.34
C ASP A 226 -13.51 -8.45 -3.20
N SER A 227 -12.23 -8.22 -3.44
CA SER A 227 -11.32 -7.73 -2.41
C SER A 227 -10.38 -6.66 -2.94
N THR A 228 -10.14 -5.65 -2.11
CA THR A 228 -9.01 -4.75 -2.27
C THR A 228 -7.81 -5.27 -1.49
N LEU A 229 -6.67 -5.36 -2.16
CA LEU A 229 -5.42 -5.64 -1.48
C LEU A 229 -4.94 -4.42 -0.70
N ARG A 230 -4.28 -4.70 0.44
CA ARG A 230 -3.50 -3.68 1.13
C ARG A 230 -2.47 -3.11 0.14
N TRP A 231 -2.38 -1.79 0.09
CA TRP A 231 -1.38 -1.12 -0.74
C TRP A 231 0.04 -1.45 -0.22
N VAL A 232 1.01 -1.35 -1.12
CA VAL A 232 2.45 -1.42 -0.80
C VAL A 232 3.18 -0.27 -1.49
N PHE A 233 4.38 0.08 -1.02
CA PHE A 233 5.23 1.00 -1.78
C PHE A 233 5.82 0.28 -3.00
N PHE A 234 5.94 0.98 -4.13
CA PHE A 234 6.64 0.44 -5.29
C PHE A 234 8.08 0.10 -4.90
N SER A 235 8.50 -1.14 -5.13
CA SER A 235 9.81 -1.65 -4.69
C SER A 235 10.05 -1.53 -3.17
N ASP A 236 8.98 -1.57 -2.36
CA ASP A 236 9.01 -1.40 -0.90
C ASP A 236 9.75 -0.13 -0.44
N THR A 237 9.80 0.89 -1.29
CA THR A 237 10.53 2.14 -1.05
C THR A 237 9.56 3.30 -0.82
N PRO A 238 9.43 3.81 0.43
CA PRO A 238 8.55 4.94 0.71
C PRO A 238 9.03 6.22 0.01
N PRO A 239 8.15 7.23 -0.16
CA PRO A 239 8.56 8.55 -0.62
C PRO A 239 9.67 9.15 0.26
N PRO A 240 10.59 9.94 -0.32
CA PRO A 240 11.58 10.69 0.43
C PRO A 240 10.93 11.56 1.51
N THR A 241 11.57 11.65 2.67
CA THR A 241 11.07 12.51 3.76
C THR A 241 11.81 13.84 3.85
N GLY A 242 13.01 13.91 3.27
CA GLY A 242 13.82 15.11 3.13
C GLY A 242 13.73 15.73 1.73
N THR A 243 14.55 16.76 1.52
CA THR A 243 14.61 17.49 0.25
C THR A 243 15.20 16.62 -0.85
N VAL A 244 14.45 16.44 -1.94
CA VAL A 244 14.97 15.86 -3.18
C VAL A 244 15.61 16.96 -4.02
N VAL A 245 16.79 16.67 -4.57
CA VAL A 245 17.51 17.55 -5.48
C VAL A 245 17.94 16.79 -6.72
N THR A 246 18.10 17.52 -7.82
CA THR A 246 18.78 17.04 -9.03
C THR A 246 20.14 17.72 -9.11
N ALA A 247 21.21 16.94 -9.30
CA ALA A 247 22.56 17.45 -9.41
C ALA A 247 23.36 16.73 -10.50
N ASP A 248 24.21 17.47 -11.20
CA ASP A 248 25.24 16.90 -12.06
C ASP A 248 26.39 16.36 -11.20
N VAL A 249 26.64 15.05 -11.28
CA VAL A 249 27.72 14.37 -10.58
C VAL A 249 28.78 13.95 -11.57
N GLU A 250 30.00 14.49 -11.41
CA GLU A 250 31.16 14.15 -12.23
C GLU A 250 31.94 12.97 -11.63
N PHE A 251 31.98 11.86 -12.36
CA PHE A 251 32.80 10.69 -12.06
C PHE A 251 34.15 10.82 -12.76
N LYS A 252 35.25 10.57 -12.04
CA LYS A 252 36.61 10.57 -12.58
C LYS A 252 37.40 9.39 -12.09
N VAL A 253 38.10 8.73 -13.00
CA VAL A 253 39.05 7.66 -12.66
C VAL A 253 40.29 7.74 -13.54
N SER A 254 41.45 7.54 -12.94
CA SER A 254 42.72 7.38 -13.66
C SER A 254 43.10 5.92 -13.76
N VAL A 255 43.47 5.47 -14.94
CA VAL A 255 44.04 4.14 -15.21
C VAL A 255 45.54 4.21 -15.54
N GLY A 256 46.18 5.36 -15.28
CA GLY A 256 47.57 5.60 -15.68
C GLY A 256 48.58 4.58 -15.13
N LEU A 257 48.31 3.97 -13.96
CA LEU A 257 49.13 2.87 -13.45
C LEU A 257 49.00 1.60 -14.31
N LEU A 258 47.79 1.24 -14.72
CA LEU A 258 47.56 0.07 -15.58
C LEU A 258 48.18 0.28 -16.96
N GLU A 259 48.13 1.51 -17.48
CA GLU A 259 48.82 1.89 -18.72
C GLU A 259 50.34 1.82 -18.59
N GLY A 260 50.89 2.39 -17.52
CA GLY A 260 52.32 2.36 -17.25
C GLY A 260 52.87 0.94 -17.06
N LEU A 261 52.04 0.00 -16.59
CA LEU A 261 52.38 -1.41 -16.44
C LEU A 261 52.09 -2.25 -17.71
N GLY A 262 51.50 -1.64 -18.76
CA GLY A 262 51.16 -2.31 -20.01
C GLY A 262 49.89 -3.19 -19.96
N TYR A 263 49.15 -3.16 -18.84
CA TYR A 263 47.91 -3.91 -18.68
C TYR A 263 46.74 -3.24 -19.39
N PHE A 264 46.68 -1.91 -19.42
CA PHE A 264 45.66 -1.15 -20.13
C PHE A 264 46.27 -0.38 -21.31
N ASN A 265 45.55 -0.29 -22.43
CA ASN A 265 46.01 0.44 -23.61
C ASN A 265 44.83 0.98 -24.44
N ARG A 266 44.60 2.29 -24.34
CA ARG A 266 43.58 3.00 -25.13
C ARG A 266 43.73 2.81 -26.63
N ALA A 267 44.96 2.71 -27.13
CA ALA A 267 45.23 2.67 -28.56
C ALA A 267 44.82 1.34 -29.21
N VAL A 268 44.65 0.27 -28.43
CA VAL A 268 44.15 -1.02 -28.95
C VAL A 268 42.65 -1.20 -28.74
N GLY A 269 41.99 -0.27 -28.05
CA GLY A 269 40.55 -0.31 -27.82
C GLY A 269 40.11 -0.56 -26.38
N ASP A 270 41.03 -0.61 -25.40
CA ASP A 270 40.62 -0.68 -23.99
C ASP A 270 39.97 0.65 -23.55
N PHE A 271 38.85 0.58 -22.82
CA PHE A 271 38.16 1.76 -22.30
C PHE A 271 37.54 1.51 -20.92
N VAL A 272 37.15 2.59 -20.24
CA VAL A 272 36.53 2.52 -18.91
C VAL A 272 35.08 2.99 -18.99
N ALA A 273 34.22 2.36 -18.21
CA ALA A 273 32.83 2.71 -17.99
C ALA A 273 32.57 2.94 -16.50
N VAL A 274 31.50 3.68 -16.19
CA VAL A 274 30.94 3.85 -14.84
C VAL A 274 29.49 3.36 -14.80
N PRO A 275 29.27 2.05 -14.63
CA PRO A 275 27.96 1.50 -14.33
C PRO A 275 27.44 2.01 -12.97
N GLY A 276 26.16 2.40 -12.92
CA GLY A 276 25.50 2.71 -11.67
C GLY A 276 23.98 2.70 -11.78
N GLY A 277 23.31 2.94 -10.65
CA GLY A 277 21.85 3.03 -10.60
C GLY A 277 21.27 4.13 -11.49
N PHE A 278 22.07 5.15 -11.82
CA PHE A 278 21.69 6.30 -12.64
C PHE A 278 21.74 6.07 -14.17
N ASN A 279 22.31 4.95 -14.64
CA ASN A 279 22.42 4.64 -16.07
C ASN A 279 22.11 3.18 -16.40
N GLY A 280 21.31 2.51 -15.57
CA GLY A 280 20.92 1.11 -15.81
C GLY A 280 22.10 0.14 -15.79
N TRP A 281 23.17 0.46 -15.06
CA TRP A 281 24.42 -0.30 -15.04
C TRP A 281 25.10 -0.42 -16.42
N ASP A 282 25.09 0.64 -17.24
CA ASP A 282 25.78 0.67 -18.54
C ASP A 282 27.30 0.48 -18.39
N THR A 283 27.77 -0.68 -18.87
CA THR A 283 29.18 -1.09 -18.91
C THR A 283 29.93 -0.64 -20.15
N SER A 284 29.29 0.06 -21.09
CA SER A 284 29.85 0.29 -22.43
C SER A 284 30.13 1.76 -22.76
N THR A 285 29.17 2.66 -22.63
CA THR A 285 29.27 4.01 -23.23
C THR A 285 29.36 5.13 -22.21
N SER A 286 29.54 4.79 -20.95
CA SER A 286 29.29 5.72 -19.84
C SER A 286 30.44 6.66 -19.51
N MET A 287 31.66 6.53 -20.07
CA MET A 287 32.74 7.49 -19.85
C MET A 287 33.49 7.87 -21.14
N THR A 288 34.12 9.05 -21.12
CA THR A 288 35.00 9.57 -22.18
C THR A 288 36.37 9.92 -21.60
N TYR A 289 37.43 9.73 -22.36
CA TYR A 289 38.79 10.09 -21.94
C TYR A 289 39.07 11.59 -22.10
N ASP A 290 39.64 12.23 -21.09
CA ASP A 290 40.11 13.61 -21.09
C ASP A 290 41.64 13.64 -21.16
N GLU A 291 42.19 14.05 -22.31
CA GLU A 291 43.64 14.12 -22.53
C GLU A 291 44.35 15.19 -21.71
N ILE A 292 43.64 16.22 -21.26
CA ILE A 292 44.23 17.33 -20.50
C ILE A 292 44.39 16.92 -19.03
N GLU A 293 43.38 16.26 -18.48
CA GLU A 293 43.38 15.80 -17.10
C GLU A 293 43.98 14.38 -16.92
N ASP A 294 44.19 13.64 -18.01
CA ASP A 294 44.71 12.26 -18.04
C ASP A 294 43.82 11.27 -17.24
N VAL A 295 42.51 11.42 -17.42
CA VAL A 295 41.47 10.64 -16.71
C VAL A 295 40.30 10.29 -17.62
N TRP A 296 39.59 9.22 -17.25
CA TRP A 296 38.25 8.95 -17.78
C TRP A 296 37.22 9.74 -16.98
N LYS A 297 36.30 10.40 -17.66
CA LYS A 297 35.29 11.29 -17.08
C LYS A 297 33.89 10.96 -17.57
N SER A 298 32.91 11.18 -16.70
CA SER A 298 31.50 11.12 -17.02
C SER A 298 30.73 12.09 -16.12
N THR A 299 29.73 12.78 -16.66
CA THR A 299 28.83 13.63 -15.89
C THR A 299 27.43 13.06 -16.01
N GLN A 300 26.85 12.67 -14.87
CA GLN A 300 25.52 12.10 -14.82
C GLN A 300 24.62 13.00 -13.98
N GLU A 301 23.44 13.31 -14.52
CA GLU A 301 22.39 13.96 -13.76
C GLU A 301 21.75 12.93 -12.81
N ILE A 302 21.79 13.20 -11.51
CA ILE A 302 21.26 12.30 -10.48
C ILE A 302 20.24 13.05 -9.65
N THR A 303 19.02 12.48 -9.57
CA THR A 303 17.95 12.95 -8.70
C THR A 303 17.83 12.05 -7.48
N GLY A 304 17.85 12.63 -6.28
CA GLY A 304 17.72 11.88 -5.03
C GLY A 304 17.59 12.77 -3.79
N GLU A 305 17.20 12.17 -2.67
CA GLU A 305 17.17 12.84 -1.38
C GLU A 305 18.58 13.25 -0.94
N VAL A 306 18.74 14.46 -0.39
CA VAL A 306 20.04 14.92 0.13
C VAL A 306 20.54 13.95 1.21
N GLY A 307 21.76 13.43 1.03
CA GLY A 307 22.37 12.46 1.95
C GLY A 307 22.09 11.00 1.59
N SER A 308 21.26 10.72 0.59
CA SER A 308 21.14 9.38 0.01
C SER A 308 22.42 8.97 -0.72
N SER A 309 22.62 7.66 -0.87
CA SER A 309 23.76 7.09 -1.57
C SER A 309 23.33 6.48 -2.89
N VAL A 310 24.16 6.62 -3.92
CA VAL A 310 23.98 5.97 -5.22
C VAL A 310 25.06 4.91 -5.41
N ALA A 311 24.66 3.70 -5.75
CA ALA A 311 25.59 2.63 -6.07
C ALA A 311 26.17 2.85 -7.48
N TYR A 312 27.50 2.71 -7.58
CA TYR A 312 28.23 2.71 -8.83
C TYR A 312 29.48 1.84 -8.68
N LYS A 313 30.05 1.44 -9.81
CA LYS A 313 31.37 0.80 -9.91
C LYS A 313 32.11 1.34 -11.11
N TYR A 314 33.43 1.13 -11.18
CA TYR A 314 34.16 1.27 -12.43
C TYR A 314 34.28 -0.09 -13.13
N PHE A 315 34.18 -0.08 -14.46
CA PHE A 315 34.30 -1.26 -15.28
C PHE A 315 35.32 -1.04 -16.40
N ILE A 316 36.28 -1.94 -16.51
CA ILE A 316 37.26 -1.95 -17.59
C ILE A 316 36.75 -2.84 -18.72
N ASN A 317 36.59 -2.25 -19.90
CA ASN A 317 36.36 -2.99 -21.12
C ASN A 317 37.69 -3.26 -21.80
N TRP A 318 38.01 -4.53 -21.94
CA TRP A 318 39.20 -5.02 -22.60
C TRP A 318 38.91 -5.26 -24.07
N ASP A 319 39.81 -4.83 -24.95
CA ASP A 319 39.72 -5.19 -26.37
C ASP A 319 39.81 -6.71 -26.55
N ASP A 320 39.13 -7.24 -27.58
CA ASP A 320 39.11 -8.69 -27.86
C ASP A 320 40.52 -9.28 -28.04
N SER A 321 41.48 -8.47 -28.53
CA SER A 321 42.87 -8.88 -28.70
C SER A 321 43.60 -9.15 -27.37
N ARG A 322 43.01 -8.79 -26.22
CA ARG A 322 43.54 -9.12 -24.88
C ARG A 322 43.33 -10.59 -24.51
N PHE A 323 42.38 -11.28 -25.14
CA PHE A 323 41.99 -12.66 -24.82
C PHE A 323 42.56 -13.72 -25.79
N ASP A 324 43.15 -13.30 -26.90
CA ASP A 324 43.72 -14.19 -27.91
C ASP A 324 45.20 -14.49 -27.63
N PRO A 325 45.61 -15.74 -27.31
CA PRO A 325 47.01 -16.10 -27.06
C PRO A 325 47.98 -15.82 -28.23
N GLU A 326 47.47 -15.69 -29.46
CA GLU A 326 48.26 -15.36 -30.64
C GLU A 326 48.39 -13.84 -30.87
N SER A 327 47.64 -13.03 -30.12
CA SER A 327 47.69 -11.58 -30.19
C SER A 327 48.94 -11.02 -29.49
N PRO A 328 49.59 -9.99 -30.06
CA PRO A 328 50.66 -9.28 -29.37
C PRO A 328 50.18 -8.52 -28.12
N ASN A 329 48.87 -8.33 -27.96
CA ASN A 329 48.25 -7.63 -26.83
C ASN A 329 47.73 -8.58 -25.73
N TYR A 330 47.94 -9.90 -25.89
CA TYR A 330 47.42 -10.94 -25.00
C TYR A 330 47.81 -10.72 -23.54
N ILE A 331 46.84 -10.83 -22.64
CA ILE A 331 47.06 -10.81 -21.19
C ILE A 331 46.69 -12.19 -20.62
N PRO A 332 47.69 -12.97 -20.16
CA PRO A 332 47.43 -14.28 -19.56
C PRO A 332 46.49 -14.18 -18.34
N ASN A 333 45.52 -15.11 -18.27
CA ASN A 333 44.54 -15.25 -17.18
C ASN A 333 43.51 -14.11 -17.06
N LEU A 334 43.38 -13.25 -18.06
CA LEU A 334 42.27 -12.31 -18.14
C LEU A 334 40.97 -13.06 -18.49
N THR A 335 39.87 -12.74 -17.80
CA THR A 335 38.57 -13.39 -18.02
C THR A 335 37.66 -12.47 -18.84
N ALA A 336 37.12 -12.98 -19.95
CA ALA A 336 36.19 -12.22 -20.78
C ALA A 336 34.95 -11.78 -19.98
N ASN A 337 34.45 -10.58 -20.24
CA ASN A 337 33.31 -9.97 -19.53
C ASN A 337 33.53 -9.76 -18.02
N ASN A 338 34.78 -9.77 -17.53
CA ASN A 338 35.12 -9.58 -16.12
C ASN A 338 35.93 -8.30 -15.88
N GLY A 339 35.32 -7.16 -16.18
CA GLY A 339 35.91 -5.82 -16.05
C GLY A 339 35.67 -5.13 -14.71
N TRP A 340 34.92 -5.75 -13.79
CA TRP A 340 34.59 -5.16 -12.49
C TRP A 340 35.84 -4.96 -11.65
N GLU A 341 36.06 -3.73 -11.19
CA GLU A 341 37.06 -3.26 -10.20
C GLU A 341 38.20 -4.27 -9.86
N GLU A 342 39.45 -3.92 -10.18
CA GLU A 342 40.62 -4.82 -10.11
C GLU A 342 40.68 -5.79 -8.89
N PRO A 343 41.17 -7.04 -9.08
CA PRO A 343 41.88 -7.52 -10.27
C PRO A 343 40.97 -8.13 -11.35
N GLY A 344 41.17 -7.80 -12.63
CA GLY A 344 40.43 -8.37 -13.77
C GLY A 344 40.48 -9.91 -13.90
N SER A 345 41.39 -10.56 -13.17
CA SER A 345 41.47 -12.03 -13.06
C SER A 345 40.44 -12.65 -12.09
N THR A 346 39.93 -11.89 -11.13
CA THR A 346 38.95 -12.36 -10.13
C THR A 346 37.67 -11.53 -10.08
N GLY A 347 37.71 -10.31 -10.63
CA GLY A 347 36.65 -9.31 -10.53
C GLY A 347 36.56 -8.73 -9.11
N GLY A 348 36.18 -7.46 -9.03
CA GLY A 348 35.84 -6.79 -7.77
C GLY A 348 34.43 -7.13 -7.35
N ALA A 349 34.30 -7.81 -6.20
CA ALA A 349 33.03 -8.19 -5.60
C ALA A 349 32.08 -7.00 -5.40
#